data_AF-A0A7S3L9F3-F1
#
_entry.id   AF-A0A7S3L9F3-F1
#
_cell.length_a   1.000
_cell.length_b   1.000
_cell.length_c   1.000
_cell.angle_alpha   90.00
_cell.angle_beta   90.00
_cell.angle_gamma   90.00
#
_symmetry.space_group_name_H-M   'P 1'
#
loop_
_entity.id
_entity.type
_entity.pdbx_description
1 polymer ?
#
loop_
_entity_poly.entity_id
_entity_poly.type
_entity_poly.pdbx_seq_one_letter_code
_entity_poly.pdbx_strand_id
1 'polypeptide(L)'
;DLNSSIADGSFFNTILHEFLHVVGVGTLWEEEVVGEDLIIDAPTATYLAPEALAFWNQLGCSGDLQLDSDLGHWDEDCLKDEIMTPTYTAGEPMIFSNITM
;
A
#
# COMPACT_ATOMS: atom_id res chain seq x y z
N ASP A 1 1.48 -15.17 18.84
CA ASP A 1 2.83 -15.78 18.75
C ASP A 1 3.03 -16.24 17.31
N LEU A 2 4.24 -16.70 16.92
CA LEU A 2 4.53 -17.14 15.55
C LEU A 2 3.58 -18.26 15.06
N ASN A 3 3.18 -19.19 15.93
CA ASN A 3 2.28 -20.26 15.51
C ASN A 3 0.88 -19.73 15.21
N SER A 4 0.42 -18.74 15.99
CA SER A 4 -0.85 -18.06 15.71
C SER A 4 -0.81 -17.35 14.35
N SER A 5 0.28 -16.62 14.03
CA SER A 5 0.40 -15.91 12.76
C SER A 5 0.54 -16.83 11.54
N ILE A 6 1.10 -18.03 11.73
CA ILE A 6 1.13 -19.06 10.68
C ILE A 6 -0.29 -19.61 10.48
N ALA A 7 -1.03 -19.84 11.56
CA ALA A 7 -2.36 -20.43 11.50
C ALA A 7 -3.42 -19.49 10.89
N ASP A 8 -3.32 -18.18 11.15
CA ASP A 8 -4.22 -17.18 10.60
C ASP A 8 -3.78 -16.60 9.23
N GLY A 9 -2.61 -17.01 8.73
CA GLY A 9 -2.07 -16.62 7.43
C GLY A 9 -1.29 -15.30 7.42
N SER A 10 -1.32 -14.53 8.50
CA SER A 10 -0.64 -13.23 8.61
C SER A 10 0.87 -13.32 8.45
N PHE A 11 1.49 -14.42 8.87
CA PHE A 11 2.94 -14.61 8.72
C PHE A 11 3.36 -14.56 7.25
N PHE A 12 2.62 -15.23 6.36
CA PHE A 12 2.93 -15.25 4.94
C PHE A 12 2.65 -13.91 4.26
N ASN A 13 1.60 -13.23 4.70
CA ASN A 13 1.25 -11.90 4.21
C ASN A 13 2.27 -10.84 4.64
N THR A 14 2.78 -10.89 5.88
CA THR A 14 3.90 -10.03 6.30
C THR A 14 5.15 -10.33 5.49
N ILE A 15 5.45 -11.61 5.22
CA ILE A 15 6.56 -11.96 4.31
C ILE A 15 6.33 -11.30 2.94
N LEU A 16 5.13 -11.40 2.37
CA LEU A 16 4.82 -10.79 1.07
C LEU A 16 4.95 -9.26 1.10
N HIS A 17 4.46 -8.59 2.15
CA HIS A 17 4.66 -7.15 2.38
C HIS A 17 6.14 -6.77 2.33
N GLU A 18 6.99 -7.47 3.08
CA GLU A 18 8.44 -7.18 3.07
C GLU A 18 9.08 -7.52 1.71
N PHE A 19 8.61 -8.56 1.02
CA PHE A 19 9.06 -8.86 -0.33
C PHE A 19 8.67 -7.77 -1.34
N LEU A 20 7.50 -7.15 -1.20
CA LEU A 20 7.05 -6.02 -2.03
C LEU A 20 8.01 -4.84 -1.87
N HIS A 21 8.39 -4.50 -0.62
CA HIS A 21 9.43 -3.51 -0.34
C HIS A 21 10.76 -3.85 -1.02
N VAL A 22 11.21 -5.12 -0.94
CA VAL A 22 12.46 -5.57 -1.56
C VAL A 22 12.44 -5.43 -3.09
N VAL A 23 11.30 -5.64 -3.74
CA VAL A 23 11.15 -5.48 -5.20
C VAL A 23 10.81 -4.05 -5.62
N GLY A 24 10.67 -3.12 -4.67
CA GLY A 24 10.59 -1.67 -4.92
C GLY A 24 9.22 -1.03 -4.69
N VAL A 25 8.17 -1.80 -4.39
CA VAL A 25 6.85 -1.25 -4.05
C VAL A 25 6.94 -0.61 -2.67
N GLY A 26 6.48 0.63 -2.51
CA GLY A 26 6.70 1.41 -1.29
C GLY A 26 8.08 2.03 -1.23
N THR A 27 9.13 1.22 -1.36
CA THR A 27 10.54 1.67 -1.27
C THR A 27 10.96 2.69 -2.33
N LEU A 28 10.49 2.53 -3.58
CA LEU A 28 10.96 3.35 -4.71
C LEU A 28 9.95 4.42 -5.16
N TRP A 29 8.81 4.57 -4.46
CA TRP A 29 7.75 5.47 -4.92
C TRP A 29 8.20 6.93 -5.05
N GLU A 30 9.11 7.39 -4.18
CA GLU A 30 9.67 8.75 -4.26
C GLU A 30 10.55 9.02 -5.49
N GLU A 31 11.06 7.96 -6.11
CA GLU A 31 11.98 8.04 -7.25
C GLU A 31 11.30 7.63 -8.57
N GLU A 32 10.10 7.06 -8.49
CA GLU A 32 9.40 6.48 -9.63
C GLU A 32 8.60 7.54 -10.41
N VAL A 33 8.55 7.36 -11.73
CA VAL A 33 7.92 8.30 -12.67
C VAL A 33 6.96 7.60 -13.62
N VAL A 34 5.86 8.28 -13.96
CA VAL A 34 4.99 7.93 -15.08
C VAL A 34 5.17 8.99 -16.15
N GLY A 35 5.89 8.65 -17.22
CA GLY A 35 6.31 9.62 -18.24
C GLY A 35 7.43 10.52 -17.73
N GLU A 36 7.14 11.82 -17.58
CA GLU A 36 8.08 12.82 -17.02
C GLU A 36 7.72 13.23 -15.58
N ASP A 37 6.59 12.76 -15.07
CA ASP A 37 6.04 13.17 -13.77
C ASP A 37 6.31 12.10 -12.70
N LEU A 38 6.62 12.55 -11.48
CA LEU A 38 6.73 11.67 -10.31
C LEU A 38 5.37 11.05 -9.99
N ILE A 39 5.39 9.80 -9.52
CA ILE A 39 4.16 9.12 -9.10
C ILE A 39 3.65 9.57 -7.74
N ILE A 40 4.37 10.44 -7.05
CA ILE A 40 3.92 11.05 -5.80
C ILE A 40 4.14 12.56 -5.77
N ASP A 41 3.22 13.26 -5.13
CA ASP A 41 3.39 14.63 -4.67
C ASP A 41 3.82 14.62 -3.19
N ALA A 42 5.13 14.56 -2.94
CA ALA A 42 5.70 14.42 -1.59
C ALA A 42 5.21 15.49 -0.58
N PRO A 43 5.07 16.79 -0.92
CA PRO A 43 4.48 17.79 -0.03
C PRO A 43 3.09 17.45 0.52
N THR A 44 2.29 16.69 -0.23
CA THR A 44 0.93 16.31 0.15
C THR A 44 0.78 14.82 0.41
N ALA A 45 1.86 14.03 0.32
CA ALA A 45 1.85 12.57 0.40
C ALA A 45 0.84 11.91 -0.58
N THR A 46 0.54 12.56 -1.70
CA THR A 46 -0.48 12.06 -2.63
C THR A 46 0.14 11.15 -3.68
N TYR A 47 -0.43 9.97 -3.89
CA TYR A 47 -0.07 9.06 -4.97
C TYR A 47 -0.83 9.41 -6.26
N LEU A 48 -0.12 9.47 -7.38
CA LEU A 48 -0.56 10.07 -8.64
C LEU A 48 -0.58 9.10 -9.83
N ALA A 49 -0.13 7.85 -9.67
CA ALA A 49 -0.07 6.92 -10.78
C ALA A 49 -1.49 6.64 -11.34
N PRO A 50 -1.72 6.81 -12.66
CA PRO A 50 -3.06 6.69 -13.25
C PRO A 50 -3.76 5.36 -12.99
N GLU A 51 -3.00 4.26 -12.99
CA GLU A 51 -3.50 2.90 -12.75
C GLU A 51 -4.08 2.76 -11.34
N ALA A 52 -3.31 3.11 -10.30
CA ALA A 52 -3.76 3.07 -8.92
C ALA A 52 -4.95 4.03 -8.68
N LEU A 53 -4.92 5.22 -9.26
CA LEU A 53 -6.03 6.18 -9.18
C LEU A 53 -7.31 5.65 -9.82
N ALA A 54 -7.22 4.87 -10.91
CA ALA A 54 -8.39 4.25 -11.53
C ALA A 54 -9.06 3.23 -10.60
N PHE A 55 -8.28 2.50 -9.80
CA PHE A 55 -8.81 1.58 -8.77
C PHE A 55 -9.31 2.31 -7.54
N TRP A 56 -8.59 3.32 -7.05
CA TRP A 56 -9.02 4.18 -5.94
C TRP A 56 -10.41 4.76 -6.17
N ASN A 57 -10.66 5.30 -7.37
CA ASN A 57 -11.95 5.86 -7.74
C ASN A 57 -13.10 4.83 -7.76
N GLN A 58 -12.80 3.54 -7.86
CA GLN A 58 -13.79 2.46 -7.81
C GLN A 58 -14.11 2.01 -6.38
N LEU A 59 -13.19 2.22 -5.42
CA LEU A 59 -13.39 1.84 -4.01
C LEU A 59 -14.44 2.72 -3.31
N GLY A 60 -14.73 3.91 -3.86
CA GLY A 60 -15.71 4.84 -3.28
C GLY A 60 -15.20 5.60 -2.06
N CYS A 61 -13.89 5.58 -1.83
CA CYS A 61 -13.21 6.42 -0.86
C CYS A 61 -13.33 7.90 -1.25
N SER A 62 -13.32 8.80 -0.27
CA SER A 62 -13.34 10.24 -0.51
C SER A 62 -11.94 10.83 -0.46
N GLY A 63 -11.66 11.79 -1.33
CA GLY A 63 -10.38 12.51 -1.34
C GLY A 63 -9.32 11.83 -2.20
N ASP A 64 -8.09 12.31 -2.05
CA ASP A 64 -6.94 11.83 -2.80
C ASP A 64 -6.42 10.51 -2.22
N LEU A 65 -5.73 9.72 -3.04
CA LEU A 65 -5.04 8.52 -2.58
C LEU A 65 -3.78 8.94 -1.81
N GLN A 66 -3.84 8.82 -0.48
CA GLN A 66 -2.79 9.27 0.43
C GLN A 66 -1.83 8.12 0.77
N LEU A 67 -0.57 8.49 0.93
CA LEU A 67 0.47 7.67 1.55
C LEU A 67 0.56 7.99 3.04
N ASP A 68 1.17 7.09 3.77
CA ASP A 68 1.51 7.32 5.17
C ASP A 68 2.65 8.36 5.31
N SER A 69 3.05 8.63 6.56
CA SER A 69 4.08 9.64 6.84
C SER A 69 5.49 9.27 6.38
N ASP A 70 5.78 7.99 6.13
CA ASP A 70 7.08 7.54 5.63
C ASP A 70 7.13 7.40 4.10
N LEU A 71 6.01 7.66 3.42
CA LEU A 71 5.85 7.57 1.96
C LEU A 71 6.12 6.16 1.39
N GLY A 72 6.24 5.15 2.26
CA GLY A 72 6.47 3.75 1.91
C GLY A 72 5.21 2.90 1.98
N HIS A 73 4.12 3.43 2.54
CA HIS A 73 2.89 2.68 2.76
C HIS A 73 1.65 3.46 2.32
N TRP A 74 0.56 2.73 2.11
CA TRP A 74 -0.76 3.32 1.97
C TRP A 74 -1.26 3.90 3.30
N ASP A 75 -1.94 5.05 3.24
CA ASP A 75 -2.69 5.54 4.39
C ASP A 75 -3.88 4.61 4.73
N GLU A 76 -4.06 4.35 6.02
CA GLU A 76 -5.01 3.34 6.51
C GLU A 76 -6.47 3.82 6.56
N ASP A 77 -6.77 5.11 6.34
CA ASP A 77 -8.14 5.60 6.55
C ASP A 77 -9.17 4.86 5.68
N CYS A 78 -8.81 4.57 4.42
CA CYS A 78 -9.64 3.79 3.51
C CYS A 78 -9.07 2.42 3.14
N LEU A 79 -7.75 2.20 3.23
CA LEU A 79 -7.06 1.00 2.74
C LEU A 79 -6.70 0.01 3.85
N LYS A 80 -7.38 0.03 4.99
CA LYS A 80 -7.11 -0.76 6.21
C LYS A 80 -6.64 -2.20 5.98
N ASP A 81 -7.24 -2.87 5.01
CA ASP A 81 -7.02 -4.29 4.73
C ASP A 81 -6.04 -4.51 3.55
N GLU A 82 -5.44 -3.46 2.99
CA GLU A 82 -4.43 -3.58 1.93
C GLU A 82 -3.12 -4.14 2.47
N ILE A 83 -2.38 -4.82 1.60
CA ILE A 83 -1.13 -5.47 1.99
C ILE A 83 0.00 -4.48 2.27
N MET A 84 -0.03 -3.28 1.70
CA MET A 84 1.00 -2.24 1.88
C MET A 84 0.60 -1.13 2.85
N THR A 85 -0.33 -1.39 3.78
CA THR A 85 -0.52 -0.50 4.95
C THR A 85 0.57 -0.74 6.00
N PRO A 86 0.85 0.25 6.87
CA PRO A 86 1.91 0.13 7.87
C PRO A 86 1.57 -0.82 9.02
N THR A 87 0.29 -1.12 9.26
CA THR A 87 -0.10 -1.99 10.37
C THR A 87 -0.94 -3.18 9.93
N TYR A 88 -0.69 -4.30 10.60
CA TYR A 88 -1.53 -5.49 10.50
C TYR A 88 -2.51 -5.54 11.69
N THR A 89 -3.79 -5.73 11.39
CA THR A 89 -4.80 -6.03 12.40
C THR A 89 -5.05 -7.53 12.49
N ALA A 90 -4.81 -8.12 13.67
CA ALA A 90 -4.98 -9.55 13.89
C ALA A 90 -6.40 -10.03 13.57
N GLY A 91 -6.51 -10.98 12.64
CA GLY A 91 -7.79 -11.55 12.22
C GLY A 91 -8.46 -10.84 11.06
N GLU A 92 -7.91 -9.72 10.58
CA GLU A 92 -8.32 -9.06 9.34
C GLU A 92 -7.50 -9.58 8.14
N PRO A 93 -8.08 -9.61 6.93
CA PRO A 93 -7.34 -9.99 5.74
C PRO A 93 -6.26 -8.95 5.41
N MET A 94 -5.15 -9.40 4.80
CA MET A 94 -4.22 -8.52 4.07
C MET A 94 -4.38 -8.81 2.59
N ILE A 95 -5.12 -7.93 1.92
CA ILE A 95 -5.52 -8.02 0.53
C ILE A 95 -4.41 -7.46 -0.32
N PHE A 96 -3.92 -8.26 -1.26
CA PHE A 96 -3.09 -7.76 -2.34
C PHE A 96 -4.00 -7.42 -3.53
N SER A 97 -4.27 -6.13 -3.75
CA SER A 97 -5.14 -5.66 -4.84
C SER A 97 -4.39 -4.83 -5.88
N ASN A 98 -5.13 -4.42 -6.91
CA ASN A 98 -4.62 -3.57 -7.98
C ASN A 98 -4.35 -2.13 -7.55
N ILE A 99 -4.59 -1.73 -6.30
CA ILE A 99 -4.09 -0.43 -5.84
C ILE A 99 -2.57 -0.47 -5.62
N THR A 100 -2.02 -1.66 -5.33
CA THR A 100 -0.61 -1.91 -5.06
C THR A 100 0.20 -2.30 -6.33
N MET A 101 -0.46 -2.46 -7.49
CA MET A 101 0.11 -2.95 -8.77
C MET A 101 -0.29 -2.07 -9.95
#